data_AF-A0A444YJJ8-F1
#
_entry.id   AF-A0A444YJJ8-F1
#
_cell.length_a   1.000
_cell.length_b   1.000
_cell.length_c   1.000
_cell.angle_alpha   90.00
_cell.angle_beta   90.00
_cell.angle_gamma   90.00
#
_symmetry.space_group_name_H-M   'P 1'
#
loop_
_entity.id
_entity.type
_entity.pdbx_description
1 polymer ?
#
loop_
_entity_poly.entity_id
_entity_poly.type
_entity_poly.pdbx_seq_one_letter_code
_entity_poly.pdbx_strand_id
1 'polypeptide(L)'
;MIDLYIVYMLQRVPIVPSDGEISQTRQTSLPVVEITEALAQKEYDVMVSDDAGRFVCNYVYYHSLRFAEQKGIKSLFVHVPLFSTINEEIQMQFASSLLEVLASIC
;
A
#
# COMPACT_ATOMS: atom_id res chain seq x y z
N MET A 1 -14.15 1.17 -1.79
CA MET A 1 -13.12 0.99 -0.75
C MET A 1 -11.74 0.98 -1.35
N ILE A 2 -10.92 1.91 -0.89
CA ILE A 2 -9.53 2.09 -1.28
C ILE A 2 -8.67 1.66 -0.09
N ASP A 3 -7.74 0.75 -0.33
CA ASP A 3 -7.05 0.01 0.74
C ASP A 3 -5.56 0.43 0.79
N LEU A 4 -5.06 0.80 1.97
CA LEU A 4 -3.66 1.19 2.27
C LEU A 4 -2.91 0.11 3.07
N TYR A 5 -1.77 -0.40 2.60
CA TYR A 5 -1.24 -1.71 3.03
C TYR A 5 -0.26 -1.75 4.20
N ILE A 6 -0.40 -2.85 4.91
CA ILE A 6 0.54 -3.60 5.74
C ILE A 6 0.56 -5.03 5.14
N VAL A 7 1.65 -5.79 5.12
CA VAL A 7 1.77 -7.04 4.32
C VAL A 7 1.57 -8.31 5.15
N TYR A 8 0.73 -9.24 4.68
CA TYR A 8 0.65 -10.66 5.10
C TYR A 8 0.84 -11.65 3.92
N MET A 9 1.39 -12.85 4.20
CA MET A 9 1.92 -13.80 3.20
C MET A 9 1.28 -15.20 3.21
N LEU A 10 1.09 -15.79 2.02
CA LEU A 10 0.96 -17.24 1.76
C LEU A 10 1.34 -17.56 0.29
N GLN A 11 2.65 -17.64 0.00
CA GLN A 11 3.19 -18.27 -1.22
C GLN A 11 3.95 -19.55 -0.84
N ARG A 12 4.05 -20.57 -1.71
CA ARG A 12 4.77 -21.83 -1.40
C ARG A 12 6.30 -21.68 -1.36
N VAL A 13 6.81 -20.51 -1.75
CA VAL A 13 8.24 -20.17 -1.76
C VAL A 13 8.41 -18.75 -1.23
N PRO A 14 9.58 -18.41 -0.66
CA PRO A 14 9.89 -17.04 -0.28
C PRO A 14 9.87 -16.10 -1.49
N ILE A 15 9.38 -14.88 -1.34
CA ILE A 15 9.44 -13.84 -2.39
C ILE A 15 10.91 -13.51 -2.71
N VAL A 16 11.73 -13.36 -1.66
CA VAL A 16 13.17 -13.21 -1.76
C VAL A 16 13.84 -14.29 -0.88
N PRO A 17 14.53 -15.29 -1.45
CA PRO A 17 15.12 -16.38 -0.67
C PRO A 17 16.13 -15.96 0.40
N SER A 18 16.80 -14.82 0.21
CA SER A 18 17.78 -14.30 1.19
C SER A 18 17.16 -13.51 2.34
N ASP A 19 15.85 -13.22 2.29
CA ASP A 19 15.16 -12.48 3.34
C ASP A 19 14.64 -13.38 4.47
N GLY A 20 14.72 -14.71 4.33
CA GLY A 20 14.33 -15.67 5.36
C GLY A 20 13.25 -16.66 4.91
N GLU A 21 12.43 -17.08 5.87
CA GLU A 21 11.39 -18.08 5.67
C GLU A 21 10.20 -17.54 4.85
N ILE A 22 9.32 -18.46 4.44
CA ILE A 22 8.05 -18.15 3.75
C ILE A 22 7.12 -17.27 4.59
N SER A 23 7.31 -17.17 5.91
CA SER A 23 6.53 -16.29 6.77
C SER A 23 7.06 -14.86 6.85
N GLN A 24 8.15 -14.53 6.13
CA GLN A 24 8.75 -13.20 6.20
C GLN A 24 7.79 -12.14 5.66
N THR A 25 7.54 -11.10 6.46
CA THR A 25 6.74 -9.93 6.09
C THR A 25 7.60 -8.67 6.07
N ARG A 26 7.11 -7.63 5.38
CA ARG A 26 7.72 -6.30 5.34
C ARG A 26 6.60 -5.28 5.48
N GLN A 27 6.84 -4.19 6.19
CA GLN A 27 5.83 -3.16 6.42
C GLN A 27 6.37 -1.81 5.97
N THR A 28 5.48 -0.93 5.52
CA THR A 28 5.86 0.45 5.24
C THR A 28 6.21 1.20 6.52
N SER A 29 7.14 2.14 6.42
CA SER A 29 7.43 3.11 7.47
C SER A 29 6.52 4.34 7.43
N LEU A 30 5.60 4.41 6.45
CA LEU A 30 4.60 5.46 6.36
C LEU A 30 3.52 5.29 7.43
N PRO A 31 3.03 6.38 8.04
CA PRO A 31 1.96 6.32 9.02
C PRO A 31 0.60 6.12 8.33
N VAL A 32 0.33 4.88 7.91
CA VAL A 32 -0.86 4.54 7.11
C VAL A 32 -2.17 4.89 7.81
N VAL A 33 -2.22 4.86 9.14
CA VAL A 33 -3.39 5.26 9.92
C VAL A 33 -3.67 6.76 9.75
N GLU A 34 -2.67 7.60 9.95
CA GLU A 34 -2.77 9.07 9.80
C GLU A 34 -3.11 9.47 8.36
N ILE A 35 -2.49 8.79 7.38
CA ILE A 35 -2.80 8.99 5.95
C ILE A 35 -4.27 8.65 5.66
N THR A 36 -4.75 7.52 6.18
CA THR A 36 -6.14 7.07 6.00
C THR A 36 -7.12 8.03 6.65
N GLU A 37 -6.84 8.49 7.87
CA GLU A 37 -7.67 9.49 8.57
C GLU A 37 -7.75 10.81 7.79
N ALA A 38 -6.62 11.30 7.27
CA ALA A 38 -6.58 12.53 6.47
C ALA A 38 -7.36 12.40 5.14
N LEU A 39 -7.32 11.23 4.51
CA LEU A 39 -8.11 10.94 3.30
C LEU A 39 -9.59 10.77 3.61
N ALA A 40 -9.95 10.14 4.73
CA ALA A 40 -11.33 10.03 5.18
C ALA A 40 -11.96 11.40 5.49
N GLN A 41 -11.18 12.34 6.03
CA GLN A 41 -11.61 13.74 6.21
C GLN A 41 -11.88 14.47 4.88
N LYS A 42 -11.30 13.99 3.78
CA LYS A 42 -11.59 14.43 2.41
C LYS A 42 -12.75 13.63 1.76
N GLU A 43 -13.55 12.93 2.56
CA GLU A 43 -14.73 12.16 2.14
C GLU A 43 -14.45 10.93 1.26
N TYR A 44 -13.20 10.44 1.23
CA TYR A 44 -12.88 9.19 0.54
C TYR A 44 -13.22 7.96 1.39
N ASP A 45 -13.81 6.93 0.75
CA ASP A 45 -14.02 5.60 1.33
C ASP A 45 -12.70 4.80 1.31
N VAL A 46 -11.87 5.02 2.33
CA VAL A 46 -10.53 4.45 2.51
C VAL A 46 -10.42 3.61 3.78
N MET A 47 -9.57 2.58 3.76
CA MET A 47 -9.18 1.84 4.96
C MET A 47 -7.73 1.36 4.90
N VAL A 48 -7.20 1.01 6.06
CA VAL A 48 -5.94 0.27 6.15
C VAL A 48 -6.24 -1.20 5.88
N SER A 49 -5.43 -1.83 5.03
CA SER A 49 -5.45 -3.26 4.73
C SER A 49 -4.16 -3.91 5.21
N ASP A 50 -4.23 -5.13 5.69
CA ASP A 50 -3.09 -5.96 6.09
C ASP A 50 -2.76 -7.08 5.08
N ASP A 51 -3.48 -7.16 3.96
CA ASP A 51 -3.28 -8.17 2.91
C ASP A 51 -3.19 -7.51 1.52
N ALA A 52 -1.97 -7.43 0.96
CA ALA A 52 -1.71 -6.96 -0.40
C ALA A 52 -2.08 -7.99 -1.50
N GLY A 53 -2.76 -9.06 -1.10
CA GLY A 53 -3.15 -10.17 -1.96
C GLY A 53 -2.02 -11.16 -2.18
N ARG A 54 -2.29 -12.16 -3.02
CA ARG A 54 -1.39 -13.32 -3.21
C ARG A 54 -0.77 -13.41 -4.62
N PHE A 55 -0.96 -12.35 -5.42
CA PHE A 55 -0.56 -12.28 -6.83
C PHE A 55 0.59 -11.28 -7.03
N VAL A 56 0.66 -10.66 -8.21
CA VAL A 56 1.75 -9.75 -8.60
C VAL A 56 1.85 -8.50 -7.72
N CYS A 57 0.73 -8.00 -7.17
CA CYS A 57 0.71 -6.80 -6.32
C CYS A 57 1.61 -6.96 -5.10
N ASN A 58 1.38 -8.01 -4.31
CA ASN A 58 2.19 -8.31 -3.13
C ASN A 58 3.66 -8.56 -3.48
N TYR A 59 3.94 -9.27 -4.59
CA TYR A 59 5.32 -9.47 -5.05
C TYR A 59 6.02 -8.14 -5.32
N VAL A 60 5.41 -7.26 -6.11
CA VAL A 60 5.97 -5.93 -6.44
C VAL A 60 6.14 -5.11 -5.16
N TYR A 61 5.12 -5.08 -4.29
CA TYR A 61 5.17 -4.28 -3.07
C TYR A 61 6.25 -4.76 -2.09
N TYR A 62 6.39 -6.06 -1.89
CA TYR A 62 7.46 -6.64 -1.07
C TYR A 62 8.85 -6.19 -1.56
N HIS A 63 9.09 -6.25 -2.89
CA HIS A 63 10.33 -5.78 -3.48
C HIS A 63 10.52 -4.27 -3.32
N SER A 64 9.46 -3.47 -3.49
CA SER A 64 9.50 -2.02 -3.28
C SER A 64 9.84 -1.66 -1.84
N LEU A 65 9.26 -2.33 -0.84
CA LEU A 65 9.58 -2.15 0.58
C LEU A 65 11.03 -2.52 0.89
N ARG A 66 11.51 -3.66 0.39
CA ARG A 66 12.90 -4.08 0.55
C ARG A 66 13.89 -3.08 -0.04
N PHE A 67 13.59 -2.57 -1.23
CA PHE A 67 14.41 -1.54 -1.87
C PHE A 67 14.35 -0.23 -1.08
N ALA A 68 13.17 0.14 -0.59
CA ALA A 68 12.96 1.35 0.18
C ALA A 68 13.79 1.37 1.47
N GLU A 69 13.79 0.27 2.22
CA GLU A 69 14.63 0.06 3.40
C GLU A 69 16.12 0.23 3.07
N GLN A 70 16.59 -0.41 1.99
CA GLN A 70 18.00 -0.34 1.57
C GLN A 70 18.45 1.05 1.10
N LYS A 71 17.52 1.88 0.62
CA LYS A 71 17.81 3.20 0.06
C LYS A 71 17.42 4.36 0.98
N GLY A 72 16.82 4.07 2.13
CA GLY A 72 16.30 5.11 3.03
C GLY A 72 15.17 5.93 2.42
N ILE A 73 14.39 5.36 1.50
CA ILE A 73 13.18 5.98 0.94
C ILE A 73 11.93 5.32 1.52
N LYS A 74 10.76 5.88 1.26
CA LYS A 74 9.46 5.35 1.71
C LYS A 74 8.73 4.69 0.52
N SER A 75 7.93 3.66 0.79
CA SER A 75 7.13 2.98 -0.25
C SER A 75 5.73 2.68 0.29
N LEU A 76 4.72 3.00 -0.52
CA LEU A 76 3.31 2.72 -0.27
C LEU A 76 2.74 1.95 -1.46
N PHE A 77 1.79 1.07 -1.19
CA PHE A 77 0.94 0.48 -2.21
C PHE A 77 -0.51 0.91 -1.93
N VAL A 78 -1.35 0.99 -2.96
CA VAL A 78 -2.76 1.36 -2.84
C VAL A 78 -3.56 0.49 -3.81
N HIS A 79 -4.59 -0.24 -3.36
CA HIS A 79 -5.56 -0.85 -4.28
C HIS A 79 -6.71 0.12 -4.44
N VAL A 80 -7.11 0.26 -5.69
CA VAL A 80 -8.33 0.95 -6.07
C VAL A 80 -9.28 -0.08 -6.68
N PRO A 81 -10.60 0.07 -6.46
CA PRO A 81 -11.56 -0.88 -7.00
C PRO A 81 -11.72 -0.70 -8.52
N LEU A 82 -12.52 -1.55 -9.15
CA LEU A 82 -12.85 -1.41 -10.57
C LEU A 82 -13.59 -0.07 -10.83
N PHE A 83 -13.47 0.45 -12.05
CA PHE A 83 -14.16 1.69 -12.45
C PHE A 83 -15.69 1.61 -12.40
N SER A 84 -16.25 0.40 -12.43
CA SER A 84 -17.68 0.16 -12.23
C SER A 84 -18.13 0.35 -10.77
N THR A 85 -17.20 0.28 -9.81
CA THR A 85 -17.45 0.48 -8.37
C THR A 85 -17.20 1.93 -7.98
N ILE A 86 -16.06 2.50 -8.41
CA ILE A 86 -15.73 3.92 -8.23
C ILE A 86 -15.19 4.40 -9.57
N ASN A 87 -15.83 5.39 -10.18
CA ASN A 87 -15.45 5.86 -11.51
C ASN A 87 -14.02 6.42 -11.55
N GLU A 88 -13.44 6.45 -12.75
CA GLU A 88 -12.07 6.88 -12.99
C GLU A 88 -11.80 8.31 -12.48
N GLU A 89 -12.74 9.25 -12.67
CA GLU A 89 -12.59 10.64 -12.23
C GLU A 89 -12.36 10.74 -10.73
N ILE A 90 -13.16 10.04 -9.93
CA ILE A 90 -13.01 10.00 -8.47
C ILE A 90 -11.69 9.31 -8.09
N GLN A 91 -11.30 8.23 -8.76
CA GLN A 91 -10.01 7.57 -8.49
C GLN A 91 -8.80 8.47 -8.80
N MET A 92 -8.90 9.31 -9.84
CA MET A 92 -7.86 10.28 -10.19
C MET A 92 -7.80 11.43 -9.17
N GLN A 93 -8.94 11.93 -8.71
CA GLN A 93 -9.01 12.91 -7.62
C GLN A 93 -8.44 12.35 -6.32
N PHE A 94 -8.74 11.09 -6.02
CA PHE A 94 -8.15 10.35 -4.91
C PHE A 94 -6.63 10.29 -5.03
N ALA A 95 -6.09 9.91 -6.19
CA ALA A 95 -4.64 9.81 -6.38
C ALA A 95 -3.93 11.16 -6.16
N SER A 96 -4.53 12.27 -6.62
CA SER A 96 -4.02 13.61 -6.35
C SER A 96 -4.06 13.93 -4.85
N SER A 97 -5.18 13.66 -4.20
CA SER A 97 -5.37 13.93 -2.76
C SER A 97 -4.41 13.10 -1.89
N LEU A 98 -4.15 11.86 -2.28
CA LEU A 98 -3.15 11.00 -1.63
C LEU A 98 -1.76 11.61 -1.72
N LEU A 99 -1.35 12.11 -2.88
CA LEU A 99 -0.05 12.75 -3.05
C LEU A 99 0.07 14.04 -2.22
N GLU A 100 -0.99 14.83 -2.12
CA GLU A 100 -1.03 16.01 -1.23
C GLU A 100 -0.87 15.61 0.25
N VAL A 101 -1.59 14.59 0.71
CA VAL A 101 -1.51 14.08 2.09
C VAL A 101 -0.13 13.51 2.38
N LEU A 102 0.46 12.76 1.44
CA LEU A 102 1.82 12.26 1.58
C LEU A 102 2.82 13.42 1.69
N ALA A 103 2.69 14.46 0.86
CA ALA A 103 3.56 15.62 0.90
C ALA A 103 3.45 16.46 2.18
N SER A 104 2.30 16.41 2.89
CA SER A 104 2.11 17.14 4.14
C SER A 104 2.57 16.37 5.39
N ILE A 105 2.54 15.03 5.35
CA ILE A 105 2.91 14.17 6.47
C ILE A 105 4.38 13.70 6.40
N CYS A 106 4.96 13.57 5.20
CA CYS A 106 6.21 12.82 4.98
C CYS A 106 7.50 13.62 4.92
#